data_AF-A0A7H4M141-F1
#
_entry.id   AF-A0A7H4M141-F1
#
_cell.length_a   1.000
_cell.length_b   1.000
_cell.length_c   1.000
_cell.angle_alpha   90.00
_cell.angle_beta   90.00
_cell.angle_gamma   90.00
#
_symmetry.space_group_name_H-M   'P 1'
#
loop_
_entity.id
_entity.type
_entity.pdbx_description
1 polymer ?
#
loop_
_entity_poly.entity_id
_entity_poly.type
_entity_poly.pdbx_seq_one_letter_code
_entity_poly.pdbx_strand_id
1 'polypeptide(L)'
;MYIDKFLTEYDESLTGEMNIDPLGQLVIWSSWGQDLFHGRITSIANDVRQYTLNLLHHSVIRKIMLDDAVQTAGAMKIRYPKKQLKEFIAASLIHLENIYIYSMLGAEQGDVTLAGVQGINKARAKWHTSDKNPQLTFGHQKESELLTNQLALGTNGRYKSPMISMRFFTTTYDYDLPDSKPVWEAAEAFIRQVPELHQLHADVLTYLKSLMCEASKDALTPFFSKIPDSLKTLYASVFRNPKHVGNYSQAFWLARTGLNKNGAGAIYRVLERERKYPEQSLLPISSVFS
;
A
#
# COMPACT_ATOMS: atom_id res chain seq x y z
N MET A 1 -3.24 -2.52 63.79
CA MET A 1 -3.35 -3.40 62.60
C MET A 1 -3.53 -2.48 61.41
N TYR A 2 -2.46 -2.30 60.62
CA TYR A 2 -2.37 -1.28 59.56
C TYR A 2 -3.00 -1.79 58.26
N ILE A 3 -4.31 -1.56 58.08
CA ILE A 3 -5.00 -1.79 56.80
C ILE A 3 -4.59 -0.76 55.74
N ASP A 4 -4.09 0.41 56.16
CA ASP A 4 -3.66 1.51 55.28
C ASP A 4 -2.42 1.20 54.44
N LYS A 5 -1.70 0.09 54.72
CA LYS A 5 -0.60 -0.39 53.86
C LYS A 5 -1.07 -1.23 52.66
N PHE A 6 -2.35 -1.58 52.60
CA PHE A 6 -2.92 -2.42 51.53
C PHE A 6 -3.94 -1.67 50.68
N LEU A 7 -4.31 -0.45 51.04
CA LEU A 7 -5.17 0.42 50.24
C LEU A 7 -4.32 1.62 49.80
N THR A 8 -3.90 1.61 48.53
CA THR A 8 -3.23 2.75 47.91
C THR A 8 -4.25 3.87 47.76
N GLU A 9 -4.04 4.98 48.48
CA GLU A 9 -4.71 6.25 48.18
C GLU A 9 -4.42 6.63 46.73
N TYR A 10 -5.42 7.20 46.07
CA TYR A 10 -5.31 7.69 44.71
C TYR A 10 -4.29 8.84 44.66
N ASP A 11 -3.15 8.61 44.01
CA ASP A 11 -2.04 9.56 43.89
C ASP A 11 -2.11 10.27 42.53
N GLU A 12 -2.51 11.55 42.55
CA GLU A 12 -2.60 12.39 41.35
C GLU A 12 -1.23 12.63 40.68
N SER A 13 -0.11 12.45 41.40
CA SER A 13 1.23 12.62 40.83
C SER A 13 1.64 11.48 39.88
N LEU A 14 0.96 10.33 39.93
CA LEU A 14 1.14 9.21 39.01
C LEU A 14 0.34 9.36 37.70
N THR A 15 -0.59 10.31 37.62
CA THR A 15 -1.44 10.51 36.44
C THR A 15 -0.77 11.31 35.32
N GLY A 16 0.47 11.76 35.54
CA GLY A 16 1.26 12.59 34.61
C GLY A 16 1.79 11.88 33.35
N GLU A 17 1.72 10.55 33.27
CA GLU A 17 2.10 9.79 32.05
C GLU A 17 0.96 8.84 31.63
N MET A 18 -0.19 9.38 31.26
CA MET A 18 -1.30 8.67 30.59
C MET A 18 -0.92 7.98 29.25
N ASN A 19 0.37 7.91 28.91
CA ASN A 19 0.90 7.23 27.73
C ASN A 19 1.61 5.90 28.06
N ILE A 20 1.73 5.55 29.34
CA ILE A 20 2.17 4.21 29.74
C ILE A 20 0.94 3.33 29.78
N ASP A 21 1.02 2.17 29.11
CA ASP A 21 0.04 1.08 29.20
C ASP A 21 0.48 0.16 30.36
N PRO A 22 0.09 0.46 31.63
CA PRO A 22 0.66 -0.19 32.81
C PRO A 22 0.31 -1.68 32.88
N LEU A 23 -0.74 -2.10 32.18
CA LEU A 23 -1.22 -3.48 32.12
C LEU A 23 -0.70 -4.22 30.87
N GLY A 24 0.07 -3.55 30.00
CA GLY A 24 0.59 -4.11 28.77
C GLY A 24 -0.51 -4.56 27.79
N GLN A 25 -1.73 -4.01 27.90
CA GLN A 25 -2.87 -4.36 27.06
C GLN A 25 -2.58 -4.17 25.58
N LEU A 26 -1.93 -3.08 25.18
CA LEU A 26 -1.52 -2.83 23.81
C LEU A 26 -0.58 -3.92 23.31
N VAL A 27 0.39 -4.34 24.12
CA VAL A 27 1.33 -5.40 23.76
C VAL A 27 0.62 -6.75 23.63
N ILE A 28 -0.26 -7.07 24.59
CA ILE A 28 -1.06 -8.30 24.60
C ILE A 28 -1.97 -8.36 23.37
N TRP A 29 -2.77 -7.31 23.12
CA TRP A 29 -3.67 -7.23 21.98
C TRP A 29 -2.92 -7.22 20.64
N SER A 30 -1.76 -6.56 20.58
CA SER A 30 -0.91 -6.60 19.39
C SER A 30 -0.39 -8.00 19.14
N SER A 31 0.10 -8.70 20.16
CA SER A 31 0.57 -10.09 20.05
C SER A 31 -0.56 -11.01 19.57
N TRP A 32 -1.73 -10.93 20.21
CA TRP A 32 -2.90 -11.71 19.81
C TRP A 32 -3.33 -11.39 18.38
N GLY A 33 -3.31 -10.11 17.97
CA GLY A 33 -3.57 -9.70 16.60
C GLY A 33 -2.56 -10.29 15.61
N GLN A 34 -1.26 -10.31 15.95
CA GLN A 34 -0.23 -10.93 15.13
C GLN A 34 -0.44 -12.43 14.98
N ASP A 35 -0.80 -13.13 16.06
CA ASP A 35 -1.08 -14.58 16.02
C ASP A 35 -2.34 -14.88 15.20
N LEU A 36 -3.39 -14.06 15.36
CA LEU A 36 -4.65 -14.25 14.67
C LEU A 36 -4.54 -13.97 13.16
N PHE A 37 -3.90 -12.86 12.80
CA PHE A 37 -3.79 -12.37 11.42
C PHE A 37 -2.47 -12.77 10.74
N HIS A 38 -1.57 -13.45 11.45
CA HIS A 38 -0.28 -13.94 10.95
C HIS A 38 0.58 -12.86 10.30
N GLY A 39 0.52 -11.62 10.83
CA GLY A 39 1.21 -10.47 10.27
C GLY A 39 0.79 -10.07 8.85
N ARG A 40 -0.40 -10.50 8.39
CA ARG A 40 -0.96 -10.19 7.05
C ARG A 40 -1.88 -8.98 7.05
N ILE A 41 -2.20 -8.44 8.23
CA ILE A 41 -2.85 -7.15 8.48
C ILE A 41 -2.14 -6.50 9.66
N THR A 42 -2.04 -5.17 9.64
CA THR A 42 -1.56 -4.38 10.78
C THR A 42 -2.46 -3.16 10.98
N SER A 43 -2.30 -2.45 12.09
CA SER A 43 -3.01 -1.19 12.36
C SER A 43 -2.75 -0.09 11.30
N ILE A 44 -1.63 -0.19 10.58
CA ILE A 44 -1.24 0.76 9.52
C ILE A 44 -1.44 0.22 8.10
N ALA A 45 -1.65 -1.09 7.94
CA ALA A 45 -1.84 -1.79 6.67
C ALA A 45 -3.21 -2.48 6.65
N ASN A 46 -4.26 -1.67 6.48
CA ASN A 46 -5.66 -2.07 6.59
C ASN A 46 -6.56 -1.52 5.45
N ASP A 47 -6.01 -0.80 4.47
CA ASP A 47 -6.75 -0.34 3.29
C ASP A 47 -6.53 -1.31 2.12
N VAL A 48 -7.60 -2.01 1.69
CA VAL A 48 -7.58 -2.97 0.58
C VAL A 48 -7.15 -2.32 -0.75
N ARG A 49 -7.42 -1.03 -0.92
CA ARG A 49 -6.96 -0.27 -2.08
C ARG A 49 -5.44 -0.19 -2.12
N GLN A 50 -4.81 0.09 -0.98
CA GLN A 50 -3.36 0.19 -0.89
C GLN A 50 -2.68 -1.19 -0.99
N TYR A 51 -3.28 -2.25 -0.47
CA TYR A 51 -2.84 -3.63 -0.75
C TYR A 51 -2.82 -3.92 -2.25
N THR A 52 -3.91 -3.59 -2.94
CA THR A 52 -4.09 -3.84 -4.38
C THR A 52 -3.14 -2.99 -5.21
N LEU A 53 -2.95 -1.72 -4.86
CA LEU A 53 -1.98 -0.83 -5.50
C LEU A 53 -0.56 -1.37 -5.34
N ASN A 54 -0.18 -1.77 -4.12
CA ASN A 54 1.15 -2.30 -3.86
C ASN A 54 1.39 -3.59 -4.65
N LEU A 55 0.41 -4.50 -4.68
CA LEU A 55 0.46 -5.71 -5.49
C LEU A 55 0.67 -5.40 -6.98
N LEU A 56 -0.08 -4.44 -7.52
CA LEU A 56 0.03 -4.02 -8.92
C LEU A 56 1.44 -3.51 -9.23
N HIS A 57 1.98 -2.60 -8.42
CA HIS A 57 3.32 -2.04 -8.63
C HIS A 57 4.39 -3.12 -8.57
N HIS A 58 4.35 -3.99 -7.55
CA HIS A 58 5.29 -5.11 -7.45
C HIS A 58 5.15 -6.13 -8.57
N SER A 59 3.93 -6.39 -9.07
CA SER A 59 3.69 -7.25 -10.23
C SER A 59 4.37 -6.71 -11.49
N VAL A 60 4.24 -5.40 -11.74
CA VAL A 60 4.90 -4.75 -12.88
C VAL A 60 6.42 -4.86 -12.76
N ILE A 61 6.97 -4.51 -11.60
CA ILE A 61 8.42 -4.58 -11.35
C ILE A 61 8.92 -6.02 -11.52
N ARG A 62 8.20 -7.02 -10.99
CA ARG A 62 8.52 -8.44 -11.18
C ARG A 62 8.58 -8.81 -12.66
N LYS A 63 7.59 -8.41 -13.47
CA LYS A 63 7.64 -8.67 -14.93
C LYS A 63 8.85 -8.03 -15.60
N ILE A 64 9.24 -6.82 -15.19
CA ILE A 64 10.48 -6.18 -15.68
C ILE A 64 11.70 -6.99 -15.25
N MET A 65 11.76 -7.47 -14.01
CA MET A 65 12.89 -8.25 -13.50
C MET A 65 13.10 -9.56 -14.26
N LEU A 66 12.01 -10.27 -14.56
CA LEU A 66 12.04 -11.58 -15.22
C LEU A 66 12.21 -11.52 -16.75
N ASP A 67 11.96 -10.37 -17.38
CA ASP A 67 12.06 -10.21 -18.83
C ASP A 67 13.49 -9.82 -19.24
N ASP A 68 14.33 -10.79 -19.58
CA ASP A 68 15.74 -10.58 -19.94
C ASP A 68 15.96 -9.62 -21.13
N ALA A 69 14.97 -9.47 -22.01
CA ALA A 69 15.04 -8.52 -23.12
C ALA A 69 14.97 -7.06 -22.65
N VAL A 70 14.41 -6.81 -21.46
CA VAL A 70 14.32 -5.48 -20.86
C VAL A 70 15.59 -5.18 -20.09
N GLN A 71 16.32 -4.15 -20.51
CA GLN A 71 17.53 -3.67 -19.88
C GLN A 71 17.47 -2.15 -19.71
N THR A 72 18.25 -1.59 -18.79
CA THR A 72 18.38 -0.14 -18.69
C THR A 72 19.25 0.39 -19.82
N ALA A 73 18.87 1.51 -20.42
CA ALA A 73 19.63 2.20 -21.47
C ALA A 73 19.76 3.69 -21.17
N GLY A 74 20.57 4.40 -21.97
CA GLY A 74 20.69 5.86 -21.89
C GLY A 74 20.98 6.40 -20.49
N ALA A 75 20.21 7.41 -20.08
CA ALA A 75 20.32 8.02 -18.75
C ALA A 75 19.96 7.04 -17.63
N MET A 76 19.04 6.10 -17.88
CA MET A 76 18.67 5.08 -16.91
C MET A 76 19.85 4.15 -16.61
N LYS A 77 20.61 3.73 -17.62
CA LYS A 77 21.80 2.86 -17.43
C LYS A 77 22.90 3.54 -16.63
N ILE A 78 23.07 4.85 -16.81
CA ILE A 78 24.04 5.64 -16.05
C ILE A 78 23.66 5.67 -14.57
N ARG A 79 22.37 5.85 -14.26
CA ARG A 79 21.88 5.93 -12.88
C ARG A 79 21.73 4.55 -12.22
N TYR A 80 21.25 3.57 -12.98
CA TYR A 80 21.00 2.19 -12.55
C TYR A 80 21.55 1.22 -13.61
N PRO A 81 22.82 0.80 -13.49
CA PRO A 81 23.46 -0.09 -14.47
C PRO A 81 22.78 -1.45 -14.63
N LYS A 82 22.02 -1.89 -13.62
CA LYS A 82 21.24 -3.13 -13.63
C LYS A 82 19.85 -2.86 -13.07
N LYS A 83 18.83 -3.49 -13.67
CA LYS A 83 17.44 -3.40 -13.20
C LYS A 83 17.21 -4.12 -11.86
N GLN A 84 18.06 -5.09 -11.50
CA GLN A 84 17.98 -5.83 -10.23
C GLN A 84 18.51 -5.06 -9.01
N LEU A 85 19.00 -3.83 -9.20
CA LEU A 85 19.42 -3.00 -8.08
C LEU A 85 18.23 -2.65 -7.20
N LYS A 86 18.42 -2.71 -5.87
CA LYS A 86 17.37 -2.34 -4.90
C LYS A 86 16.95 -0.89 -5.07
N GLU A 87 17.89 -0.04 -5.46
CA GLU A 87 17.71 1.37 -5.75
C GLU A 87 16.82 1.59 -6.97
N PHE A 88 16.90 0.73 -8.00
CA PHE A 88 16.00 0.77 -9.15
C PHE A 88 14.57 0.38 -8.76
N ILE A 89 14.42 -0.68 -7.95
CA ILE A 89 13.12 -1.12 -7.42
C ILE A 89 12.50 -0.01 -6.57
N ALA A 90 13.27 0.56 -5.65
CA ALA A 90 12.86 1.69 -4.82
C ALA A 90 12.41 2.90 -5.66
N ALA A 91 13.20 3.28 -6.67
CA ALA A 91 12.87 4.38 -7.57
C ALA A 91 11.58 4.13 -8.35
N SER A 92 11.39 2.90 -8.83
CA SER A 92 10.17 2.49 -9.52
C SER A 92 8.95 2.60 -8.61
N LEU A 93 9.05 2.10 -7.37
CA LEU A 93 7.95 2.16 -6.40
C LEU A 93 7.57 3.60 -6.06
N ILE A 94 8.55 4.47 -5.76
CA ILE A 94 8.32 5.89 -5.48
C ILE A 94 7.66 6.58 -6.67
N HIS A 95 8.19 6.36 -7.88
CA HIS A 95 7.68 7.01 -9.08
C HIS A 95 6.24 6.62 -9.39
N LEU A 96 5.93 5.32 -9.35
CA LEU A 96 4.57 4.82 -9.56
C LEU A 96 3.61 5.30 -8.46
N GLU A 97 4.04 5.33 -7.21
CA GLU A 97 3.25 5.86 -6.11
C GLU A 97 2.95 7.36 -6.30
N ASN A 98 3.94 8.16 -6.72
CA ASN A 98 3.73 9.58 -6.99
C ASN A 98 2.75 9.81 -8.16
N ILE A 99 2.85 9.03 -9.23
CA ILE A 99 1.89 9.08 -10.35
C ILE A 99 0.49 8.76 -9.84
N TYR A 100 0.33 7.70 -9.05
CA TYR A 100 -0.95 7.34 -8.44
C TYR A 100 -1.51 8.48 -7.57
N ILE A 101 -0.72 9.02 -6.64
CA ILE A 101 -1.16 10.08 -5.72
C ILE A 101 -1.66 11.31 -6.49
N TYR A 102 -0.90 11.77 -7.49
CA TYR A 102 -1.29 12.92 -8.29
C TYR A 102 -2.46 12.63 -9.23
N SER A 103 -2.60 11.40 -9.71
CA SER A 103 -3.77 10.97 -10.49
C SER A 103 -5.04 11.00 -9.65
N MET A 104 -4.97 10.49 -8.41
CA MET A 104 -6.07 10.56 -7.46
C MET A 104 -6.43 12.00 -7.11
N LEU A 105 -5.43 12.85 -6.84
CA LEU A 105 -5.63 14.27 -6.53
C LEU A 105 -6.23 15.04 -7.71
N GLY A 106 -5.75 14.80 -8.94
CA GLY A 106 -6.28 15.43 -10.15
C GLY A 106 -7.73 15.03 -10.45
N ALA A 107 -8.15 13.85 -9.96
CA ALA A 107 -9.50 13.33 -10.08
C ALA A 107 -10.34 13.52 -8.81
N GLU A 108 -9.98 14.45 -7.90
CA GLU A 108 -10.68 14.72 -6.63
C GLU A 108 -12.08 15.36 -6.86
N GLN A 109 -12.98 14.58 -7.45
CA GLN A 109 -14.37 14.90 -7.71
C GLN A 109 -15.20 13.61 -7.69
N GLY A 110 -16.48 13.71 -7.34
CA GLY A 110 -17.41 12.58 -7.37
C GLY A 110 -17.05 11.46 -6.38
N ASP A 111 -16.91 10.23 -6.89
CA ASP A 111 -16.74 8.99 -6.10
C ASP A 111 -15.26 8.69 -5.71
N VAL A 112 -14.33 9.59 -6.05
CA VAL A 112 -12.90 9.44 -5.70
C VAL A 112 -12.66 9.89 -4.26
N THR A 113 -12.19 8.97 -3.42
CA THR A 113 -11.89 9.23 -2.01
C THR A 113 -10.38 9.36 -1.80
N LEU A 114 -9.93 10.49 -1.27
CA LEU A 114 -8.51 10.72 -0.96
C LEU A 114 -8.08 10.23 0.43
N ALA A 115 -9.01 10.01 1.35
CA ALA A 115 -8.71 9.43 2.66
C ALA A 115 -8.04 8.06 2.48
N GLY A 116 -6.91 7.83 3.17
CA GLY A 116 -6.10 6.62 3.04
C GLY A 116 -5.05 6.62 1.92
N VAL A 117 -5.02 7.65 1.05
CA VAL A 117 -3.95 7.86 0.07
C VAL A 117 -2.74 8.46 0.79
N GLN A 118 -1.66 7.68 0.89
CA GLN A 118 -0.44 8.12 1.60
C GLN A 118 0.18 9.31 0.87
N GLY A 119 0.58 10.35 1.61
CA GLY A 119 1.25 11.52 1.01
C GLY A 119 0.35 12.58 0.41
N ILE A 120 -0.98 12.39 0.44
CA ILE A 120 -1.92 13.29 -0.24
C ILE A 120 -1.85 14.75 0.23
N ASN A 121 -1.60 15.00 1.52
CA ASN A 121 -1.48 16.36 2.04
C ASN A 121 -0.23 17.08 1.49
N LYS A 122 0.89 16.37 1.36
CA LYS A 122 2.12 16.91 0.73
C LYS A 122 1.94 17.07 -0.77
N ALA A 123 1.23 16.13 -1.41
CA ALA A 123 0.83 16.21 -2.81
C ALA A 123 0.04 17.48 -3.09
N ARG A 124 -1.00 17.75 -2.29
CA ARG A 124 -1.85 18.93 -2.44
C ARG A 124 -1.06 20.23 -2.35
N ALA A 125 -0.17 20.36 -1.37
CA ALA A 125 0.69 21.53 -1.26
C ALA A 125 1.55 21.74 -2.53
N LYS A 126 2.25 20.69 -2.98
CA LYS A 126 3.10 20.75 -4.19
C LYS A 126 2.29 20.95 -5.48
N TRP A 127 1.07 20.43 -5.52
CA TRP A 127 0.13 20.58 -6.63
C TRP A 127 -0.27 22.05 -6.81
N HIS A 128 -0.61 22.75 -5.73
CA HIS A 128 -0.98 24.16 -5.80
C HIS A 128 0.20 25.06 -6.17
N THR A 129 1.40 24.81 -5.63
CA THR A 129 2.58 25.64 -5.94
C THR A 129 3.15 25.41 -7.34
N SER A 130 2.76 24.34 -8.01
CA SER A 130 3.22 24.00 -9.37
C SER A 130 2.13 24.17 -10.44
N ASP A 131 1.07 24.92 -10.14
CA ASP A 131 -0.10 25.09 -11.02
C ASP A 131 -0.61 23.75 -11.58
N LYS A 132 -0.83 22.80 -10.67
CA LYS A 132 -1.32 21.45 -10.96
C LYS A 132 -0.38 20.59 -11.81
N ASN A 133 0.88 20.98 -11.94
CA ASN A 133 1.85 20.31 -12.81
C ASN A 133 3.20 20.09 -12.11
N PRO A 134 3.26 19.26 -11.05
CA PRO A 134 4.50 19.01 -10.33
C PRO A 134 5.48 18.15 -11.16
N GLN A 135 6.78 18.35 -10.95
CA GLN A 135 7.81 17.44 -11.48
C GLN A 135 7.90 16.15 -10.66
N LEU A 136 8.05 15.03 -11.36
CA LEU A 136 8.19 13.68 -10.81
C LEU A 136 9.59 13.15 -11.15
N THR A 137 10.54 13.26 -10.22
CA THR A 137 11.89 12.72 -10.41
C THR A 137 11.88 11.20 -10.26
N PHE A 138 12.33 10.47 -11.28
CA PHE A 138 12.60 9.05 -11.18
C PHE A 138 13.92 8.83 -10.41
N GLY A 139 13.80 8.42 -9.16
CA GLY A 139 14.94 8.22 -8.27
C GLY A 139 14.55 7.62 -6.92
N HIS A 140 15.56 7.24 -6.15
CA HIS A 140 15.43 6.70 -4.79
C HIS A 140 15.90 7.69 -3.71
N GLN A 141 16.18 8.94 -4.11
CA GLN A 141 16.67 10.01 -3.25
C GLN A 141 15.52 10.95 -2.86
N LYS A 142 15.76 11.82 -1.86
CA LYS A 142 14.74 12.69 -1.26
C LYS A 142 14.00 13.57 -2.28
N GLU A 143 14.67 13.96 -3.37
CA GLU A 143 14.10 14.80 -4.44
C GLU A 143 13.04 14.06 -5.27
N SER A 144 13.05 12.74 -5.20
CA SER A 144 12.06 11.86 -5.84
C SER A 144 10.88 11.56 -4.91
N GLU A 145 11.07 11.72 -3.60
CA GLU A 145 10.03 11.47 -2.62
C GLU A 145 9.03 12.63 -2.53
N LEU A 146 7.77 12.27 -2.27
CA LEU A 146 6.71 13.20 -1.87
C LEU A 146 6.51 13.20 -0.36
N LEU A 147 6.62 12.03 0.26
CA LEU A 147 6.65 11.83 1.70
C LEU A 147 8.10 11.73 2.19
N THR A 148 8.43 12.34 3.32
CA THR A 148 9.71 12.08 3.97
C THR A 148 9.84 10.57 4.25
N ASN A 149 10.89 9.92 3.75
CA ASN A 149 11.11 8.47 3.92
C ASN A 149 9.95 7.65 3.33
N GLN A 150 9.60 7.94 2.07
CA GLN A 150 8.43 7.36 1.39
C GLN A 150 8.54 5.83 1.28
N LEU A 151 9.74 5.28 1.15
CA LEU A 151 9.92 3.82 1.14
C LEU A 151 9.45 3.14 2.42
N ALA A 152 9.45 3.83 3.55
CA ALA A 152 8.98 3.32 4.83
C ALA A 152 7.54 3.77 5.17
N LEU A 153 7.18 5.02 4.86
CA LEU A 153 5.91 5.63 5.26
C LEU A 153 4.82 5.63 4.18
N GLY A 154 5.21 5.45 2.91
CA GLY A 154 4.30 5.32 1.78
C GLY A 154 3.67 3.94 1.68
N THR A 155 2.98 3.68 0.57
CA THR A 155 2.25 2.44 0.33
C THR A 155 3.16 1.22 0.32
N ASN A 156 4.34 1.27 -0.30
CA ASN A 156 5.27 0.13 -0.24
C ASN A 156 5.67 -0.18 1.21
N GLY A 157 6.07 0.82 1.98
CA GLY A 157 6.63 0.62 3.33
C GLY A 157 5.61 0.06 4.32
N ARG A 158 4.42 0.67 4.39
CA ARG A 158 3.36 0.23 5.30
C ARG A 158 2.89 -1.19 5.01
N TYR A 159 2.86 -1.59 3.73
CA TYR A 159 2.37 -2.89 3.29
C TYR A 159 3.49 -3.92 3.06
N LYS A 160 4.76 -3.55 3.26
CA LYS A 160 5.92 -4.42 3.03
C LYS A 160 5.86 -5.70 3.86
N SER A 161 5.71 -5.58 5.18
CA SER A 161 5.70 -6.73 6.08
C SER A 161 4.55 -7.70 5.78
N PRO A 162 3.29 -7.25 5.60
CA PRO A 162 2.22 -8.12 5.12
C PRO A 162 2.53 -8.85 3.81
N MET A 163 3.09 -8.16 2.82
CA MET A 163 3.42 -8.77 1.52
C MET A 163 4.52 -9.84 1.64
N ILE A 164 5.51 -9.61 2.53
CA ILE A 164 6.53 -10.62 2.88
C ILE A 164 5.90 -11.82 3.58
N SER A 165 5.01 -11.60 4.57
CA SER A 165 4.27 -12.65 5.27
C SER A 165 3.40 -13.49 4.32
N MET A 166 2.92 -12.88 3.22
CA MET A 166 2.17 -13.53 2.16
C MET A 166 3.05 -14.16 1.07
N ARG A 167 4.38 -14.09 1.20
CA ARG A 167 5.39 -14.68 0.29
C ARG A 167 5.44 -14.07 -1.11
N PHE A 168 5.06 -12.80 -1.27
CA PHE A 168 5.22 -12.11 -2.56
C PHE A 168 6.70 -11.80 -2.87
N PHE A 169 7.46 -11.38 -1.86
CA PHE A 169 8.88 -11.06 -2.01
C PHE A 169 9.59 -11.08 -0.65
N THR A 170 10.91 -10.99 -0.64
CA THR A 170 11.75 -10.89 0.57
C THR A 170 11.92 -9.44 1.04
N THR A 171 12.56 -9.24 2.19
CA THR A 171 13.01 -7.92 2.67
C THR A 171 13.87 -7.17 1.66
N THR A 172 14.56 -7.91 0.78
CA THR A 172 15.44 -7.44 -0.28
C THR A 172 14.79 -7.35 -1.65
N TYR A 173 13.47 -7.58 -1.74
CA TYR A 173 12.68 -7.58 -2.98
C TYR A 173 13.05 -8.71 -3.97
N ASP A 174 13.44 -9.88 -3.45
CA ASP A 174 13.58 -11.06 -4.29
C ASP A 174 12.20 -11.63 -4.59
N TYR A 175 11.83 -11.63 -5.89
CA TYR A 175 10.52 -12.02 -6.37
C TYR A 175 10.42 -13.51 -6.76
N ASP A 176 11.56 -14.18 -6.94
CA ASP A 176 11.66 -15.53 -7.52
C ASP A 176 12.10 -16.56 -6.47
N LEU A 177 11.29 -16.69 -5.42
CA LEU A 177 11.46 -17.75 -4.43
C LEU A 177 10.63 -18.99 -4.86
N PRO A 178 11.06 -20.22 -4.54
CA PRO A 178 10.28 -21.42 -4.85
C PRO A 178 8.81 -21.32 -4.39
N ASP A 179 8.61 -20.79 -3.18
CA ASP A 179 7.28 -20.65 -2.58
C ASP A 179 6.50 -19.42 -3.08
N SER A 180 7.14 -18.48 -3.78
CA SER A 180 6.45 -17.28 -4.31
C SER A 180 5.74 -17.56 -5.63
N LYS A 181 6.12 -18.60 -6.36
CA LYS A 181 5.54 -18.93 -7.68
C LYS A 181 4.02 -19.10 -7.65
N PRO A 182 3.41 -19.95 -6.78
CA PRO A 182 1.95 -20.09 -6.73
C PRO A 182 1.25 -18.78 -6.31
N VAL A 183 1.93 -17.96 -5.52
CA VAL A 183 1.41 -16.68 -5.04
C VAL A 183 1.33 -15.67 -6.18
N TRP A 184 2.37 -15.59 -7.00
CA TRP A 184 2.40 -14.74 -8.19
C TRP A 184 1.47 -15.21 -9.28
N GLU A 185 1.35 -16.53 -9.50
CA GLU A 185 0.37 -17.08 -10.46
C GLU A 185 -1.07 -16.69 -10.10
N ALA A 186 -1.43 -16.78 -8.82
CA ALA A 186 -2.74 -16.34 -8.33
C ALA A 186 -2.95 -14.82 -8.50
N ALA A 187 -1.92 -14.01 -8.23
CA ALA A 187 -1.99 -12.56 -8.43
C ALA A 187 -2.11 -12.17 -9.90
N GLU A 188 -1.37 -12.84 -10.79
CA GLU A 188 -1.46 -12.62 -12.23
C GLU A 188 -2.81 -13.07 -12.81
N ALA A 189 -3.40 -14.15 -12.28
CA ALA A 189 -4.76 -14.56 -12.61
C ALA A 189 -5.78 -13.50 -12.16
N PHE A 190 -5.67 -13.02 -10.92
CA PHE A 190 -6.51 -11.94 -10.40
C PHE A 190 -6.42 -10.65 -11.23
N ILE A 191 -5.20 -10.18 -11.52
CA ILE A 191 -4.98 -8.97 -12.32
C ILE A 191 -5.59 -9.13 -13.73
N ARG A 192 -5.44 -10.30 -14.36
CA ARG A 192 -6.04 -10.58 -15.68
C ARG A 192 -7.56 -10.65 -15.66
N GLN A 193 -8.16 -11.12 -14.56
CA GLN A 193 -9.61 -11.27 -14.44
C GLN A 193 -10.35 -9.92 -14.33
N VAL A 194 -9.68 -8.88 -13.83
CA VAL A 194 -10.26 -7.54 -13.66
C VAL A 194 -9.80 -6.65 -14.84
N PRO A 195 -10.67 -6.34 -15.83
CA PRO A 195 -10.24 -5.73 -17.09
C PRO A 195 -9.51 -4.38 -16.91
N GLU A 196 -10.04 -3.49 -16.08
CA GLU A 196 -9.42 -2.18 -15.84
C GLU A 196 -8.06 -2.30 -15.13
N LEU A 197 -7.92 -3.26 -14.20
CA LEU A 197 -6.67 -3.53 -13.51
C LEU A 197 -5.64 -4.19 -14.45
N HIS A 198 -6.09 -5.07 -15.34
CA HIS A 198 -5.26 -5.68 -16.38
C HIS A 198 -4.71 -4.62 -17.34
N GLN A 199 -5.57 -3.73 -17.81
CA GLN A 199 -5.18 -2.60 -18.66
C GLN A 199 -4.17 -1.70 -17.93
N LEU A 200 -4.45 -1.35 -16.67
CA LEU A 200 -3.55 -0.52 -15.89
C LEU A 200 -2.18 -1.18 -15.71
N HIS A 201 -2.16 -2.48 -15.42
CA HIS A 201 -0.92 -3.23 -15.35
C HIS A 201 -0.13 -3.14 -16.66
N ALA A 202 -0.79 -3.30 -17.82
CA ALA A 202 -0.15 -3.24 -19.13
C ALA A 202 0.40 -1.83 -19.44
N ASP A 203 -0.38 -0.79 -19.14
CA ASP A 203 0.00 0.60 -19.37
C ASP A 203 1.17 1.03 -18.49
N VAL A 204 1.15 0.66 -17.20
CA VAL A 204 2.25 0.93 -16.26
C VAL A 204 3.52 0.20 -16.68
N LEU A 205 3.41 -1.07 -17.10
CA LEU A 205 4.55 -1.85 -17.61
C LEU A 205 5.16 -1.20 -18.84
N THR A 206 4.31 -0.79 -19.79
CA THR A 206 4.74 -0.13 -21.03
C THR A 206 5.42 1.20 -20.73
N TYR A 207 4.80 2.03 -19.87
CA TYR A 207 5.35 3.30 -19.43
C TYR A 207 6.72 3.15 -18.77
N LEU A 208 6.88 2.22 -17.82
CA LEU A 208 8.17 1.99 -17.18
C LEU A 208 9.23 1.45 -18.15
N LYS A 209 8.87 0.53 -19.06
CA LYS A 209 9.80 0.05 -20.10
C LYS A 209 10.28 1.19 -21.00
N SER A 210 9.39 2.10 -21.40
CA SER A 210 9.78 3.29 -22.17
C SER A 210 10.71 4.19 -21.37
N LEU A 211 10.39 4.48 -20.10
CA LEU A 211 11.21 5.30 -19.22
C LEU A 211 12.61 4.70 -19.00
N MET A 212 12.72 3.37 -18.94
CA MET A 212 14.00 2.65 -18.81
C MET A 212 14.94 2.83 -20.01
N CYS A 213 14.38 3.21 -21.17
CA CYS A 213 15.11 3.39 -22.42
C CYS A 213 15.43 4.87 -22.72
N GLU A 214 15.04 5.80 -21.85
CA GLU A 214 15.22 7.24 -22.09
C GLU A 214 16.70 7.64 -22.14
N ALA A 215 17.05 8.42 -23.16
CA ALA A 215 18.41 8.87 -23.39
C ALA A 215 18.79 10.07 -22.52
N SER A 216 17.83 10.99 -22.26
CA SER A 216 18.08 12.23 -21.55
C SER A 216 17.79 12.11 -20.05
N LYS A 217 18.59 12.81 -19.22
CA LYS A 217 18.35 12.94 -17.78
C LYS A 217 17.06 13.71 -17.49
N ASP A 218 16.70 14.67 -18.34
CA ASP A 218 15.48 15.48 -18.16
C ASP A 218 14.22 14.64 -18.34
N ALA A 219 14.27 13.63 -19.21
CA ALA A 219 13.18 12.68 -19.41
C ALA A 219 12.94 11.78 -18.19
N LEU A 220 13.92 11.66 -17.29
CA LEU A 220 13.76 10.99 -15.99
C LEU A 220 13.12 11.91 -14.93
N THR A 221 12.75 13.14 -15.29
CA THR A 221 12.15 14.12 -14.38
C THR A 221 10.89 14.76 -15.00
N PRO A 222 9.94 13.96 -15.54
CA PRO A 222 8.81 14.51 -16.27
C PRO A 222 7.92 15.36 -15.35
N PHE A 223 7.36 16.42 -15.94
CA PHE A 223 6.19 17.08 -15.37
C PHE A 223 4.98 16.15 -15.39
N PHE A 224 4.09 16.24 -14.40
CA PHE A 224 2.89 15.41 -14.31
C PHE A 224 2.03 15.47 -15.58
N SER A 225 1.92 16.63 -16.22
CA SER A 225 1.27 16.81 -17.53
C SER A 225 1.82 15.91 -18.64
N LYS A 226 3.10 15.51 -18.58
CA LYS A 226 3.75 14.62 -19.56
C LYS A 226 3.48 13.13 -19.29
N ILE A 227 2.93 12.78 -18.13
CA ILE A 227 2.44 11.42 -17.90
C ILE A 227 1.21 11.20 -18.82
N PRO A 228 1.05 10.03 -19.47
CA PRO A 228 -0.10 9.78 -20.33
C PRO A 228 -1.43 9.97 -19.59
N ASP A 229 -2.38 10.70 -20.19
CA ASP A 229 -3.68 10.95 -19.55
C ASP A 229 -4.48 9.67 -19.34
N SER A 230 -4.39 8.71 -20.28
CA SER A 230 -5.00 7.39 -20.12
C SER A 230 -4.54 6.70 -18.84
N LEU A 231 -3.24 6.77 -18.53
CA LEU A 231 -2.65 6.18 -17.34
C LEU A 231 -3.16 6.88 -16.07
N LYS A 232 -3.23 8.23 -16.07
CA LYS A 232 -3.75 9.00 -14.93
C LYS A 232 -5.21 8.67 -14.65
N THR A 233 -6.05 8.71 -15.68
CA THR A 233 -7.48 8.41 -15.56
C THR A 233 -7.70 6.98 -15.07
N LEU A 234 -6.92 6.03 -15.57
CA LEU A 234 -7.06 4.63 -15.21
C LEU A 234 -6.59 4.35 -13.76
N TYR A 235 -5.52 5.00 -13.28
CA TYR A 235 -5.17 4.97 -11.86
C TYR A 235 -6.32 5.47 -10.98
N ALA A 236 -6.92 6.61 -11.36
CA ALA A 236 -8.04 7.19 -10.61
C ALA A 236 -9.29 6.30 -10.64
N SER A 237 -9.63 5.70 -11.78
CA SER A 237 -10.84 4.87 -11.91
C SER A 237 -10.73 3.55 -11.15
N VAL A 238 -9.61 2.83 -11.31
CA VAL A 238 -9.34 1.51 -10.70
C VAL A 238 -9.25 1.58 -9.19
N PHE A 239 -8.74 2.70 -8.66
CA PHE A 239 -8.48 2.88 -7.23
C PHE A 239 -9.31 4.01 -6.60
N ARG A 240 -10.43 4.39 -7.22
CA ARG A 240 -11.28 5.53 -6.80
C ARG A 240 -11.57 5.57 -5.29
N ASN A 241 -11.95 4.45 -4.69
CA ASN A 241 -12.22 4.35 -3.26
C ASN A 241 -12.08 2.90 -2.75
N PRO A 242 -11.93 2.68 -1.42
CA PRO A 242 -11.75 1.34 -0.86
C PRO A 242 -12.92 0.38 -1.12
N LYS A 243 -14.16 0.88 -1.18
CA LYS A 243 -15.36 0.05 -1.46
C LYS A 243 -15.33 -0.51 -2.88
N HIS A 244 -15.03 0.35 -3.87
CA HIS A 244 -14.89 -0.06 -5.26
C HIS A 244 -13.81 -1.13 -5.43
N VAL A 245 -12.64 -0.91 -4.82
CA VAL A 245 -11.53 -1.87 -4.87
C VAL A 245 -11.89 -3.16 -4.15
N GLY A 246 -12.54 -3.06 -3.00
CA GLY A 246 -13.07 -4.21 -2.25
C GLY A 246 -13.97 -5.08 -3.12
N ASN A 247 -14.88 -4.49 -3.90
CA ASN A 247 -15.83 -5.27 -4.72
C ASN A 247 -15.15 -6.22 -5.70
N TYR A 248 -14.06 -5.81 -6.37
CA TYR A 248 -13.38 -6.69 -7.33
C TYR A 248 -12.26 -7.53 -6.70
N SER A 249 -11.71 -7.13 -5.54
CA SER A 249 -10.53 -7.77 -4.94
C SER A 249 -10.82 -8.61 -3.69
N GLN A 250 -12.04 -8.55 -3.13
CA GLN A 250 -12.40 -9.20 -1.87
C GLN A 250 -12.05 -10.70 -1.86
N ALA A 251 -12.49 -11.45 -2.87
CA ALA A 251 -12.27 -12.90 -2.92
C ALA A 251 -10.77 -13.24 -2.94
N PHE A 252 -9.99 -12.51 -3.73
CA PHE A 252 -8.54 -12.67 -3.81
C PHE A 252 -7.89 -12.39 -2.46
N TRP A 253 -8.18 -11.24 -1.84
CA TRP A 253 -7.56 -10.85 -0.59
C TRP A 253 -8.00 -11.73 0.58
N LEU A 254 -9.27 -12.15 0.68
CA LEU A 254 -9.71 -13.09 1.71
C LEU A 254 -8.95 -14.43 1.60
N ALA A 255 -8.81 -14.96 0.38
CA ALA A 255 -8.06 -16.20 0.16
C ALA A 255 -6.58 -16.05 0.52
N ARG A 256 -5.96 -14.93 0.14
CA ARG A 256 -4.52 -14.69 0.32
C ARG A 256 -4.13 -14.34 1.75
N THR A 257 -4.95 -13.54 2.43
CA THR A 257 -4.75 -13.17 3.83
C THR A 257 -5.19 -14.28 4.78
N GLY A 258 -6.17 -15.11 4.38
CA GLY A 258 -6.76 -16.13 5.23
C GLY A 258 -7.72 -15.56 6.29
N LEU A 259 -8.21 -14.32 6.11
CA LEU A 259 -9.15 -13.68 7.03
C LEU A 259 -10.50 -14.40 7.12
N ASN A 260 -10.80 -15.25 6.14
CA ASN A 260 -11.98 -16.10 6.15
C ASN A 260 -11.73 -17.49 6.77
N LYS A 261 -10.56 -17.73 7.39
CA LYS A 261 -10.17 -19.02 7.97
C LYS A 261 -9.92 -18.91 9.48
N ASN A 262 -10.10 -20.01 10.20
CA ASN A 262 -9.77 -20.17 11.62
C ASN A 262 -10.37 -19.03 12.49
N GLY A 263 -9.62 -18.53 13.47
CA GLY A 263 -10.06 -17.46 14.37
C GLY A 263 -10.39 -16.15 13.64
N ALA A 264 -9.57 -15.74 12.66
CA ALA A 264 -9.88 -14.56 11.84
C ALA A 264 -11.23 -14.72 11.09
N GLY A 265 -11.49 -15.93 10.60
CA GLY A 265 -12.75 -16.30 9.95
C GLY A 265 -13.96 -16.25 10.89
N ALA A 266 -13.78 -16.51 12.19
CA ALA A 266 -14.85 -16.36 13.17
C ALA A 266 -15.24 -14.88 13.31
N ILE A 267 -14.26 -13.98 13.43
CA ILE A 267 -14.50 -12.53 13.45
C ILE A 267 -15.15 -12.08 12.13
N TYR A 268 -14.61 -12.51 10.99
CA TYR A 268 -15.15 -12.15 9.68
C TYR A 268 -16.63 -12.55 9.52
N ARG A 269 -17.04 -13.72 10.02
CA ARG A 269 -18.46 -14.14 10.00
C ARG A 269 -19.37 -13.26 10.85
N VAL A 270 -18.88 -12.78 12.00
CA VAL A 270 -19.63 -11.82 12.82
C VAL A 270 -19.78 -10.50 12.07
N LEU A 271 -18.70 -9.97 11.47
CA LEU A 271 -18.74 -8.76 10.65
C LEU A 271 -19.72 -8.88 9.47
N GLU A 272 -19.69 -10.01 8.76
CA GLU A 272 -20.63 -10.27 7.66
C GLU A 272 -22.08 -10.36 8.14
N ARG A 273 -22.33 -11.00 9.29
CA ARG A 273 -23.66 -11.10 9.88
C ARG A 273 -24.19 -9.73 10.29
N GLU A 274 -23.40 -8.91 10.97
CA GLU A 274 -23.77 -7.56 11.36
C GLU A 274 -24.04 -6.68 10.15
N ARG A 275 -23.20 -6.76 9.11
CA ARG A 275 -23.41 -6.03 7.86
C ARG A 275 -24.73 -6.43 7.17
N LYS A 276 -25.11 -7.71 7.24
CA LYS A 276 -26.31 -8.24 6.58
C LYS A 276 -27.59 -8.04 7.41
N TYR A 277 -27.47 -8.03 8.73
CA TYR A 277 -28.58 -7.93 9.68
C TYR A 277 -28.25 -6.94 10.81
N PRO A 278 -28.10 -5.63 10.51
CA PRO A 278 -27.66 -4.64 11.49
C PRO A 278 -28.61 -4.54 12.68
N GLU A 279 -29.92 -4.70 12.45
CA GLU A 279 -30.97 -4.68 13.48
C GLU A 279 -30.81 -5.81 14.53
N GLN A 280 -30.09 -6.88 14.20
CA GLN A 280 -29.88 -8.03 15.07
C GLN A 280 -28.59 -7.94 15.90
N SER A 281 -27.78 -6.88 15.71
CA SER A 281 -26.58 -6.68 16.51
C SER A 281 -26.94 -6.03 17.85
N LEU A 282 -26.81 -6.80 18.93
CA LEU A 282 -27.03 -6.32 20.30
C LEU A 282 -26.04 -5.22 20.71
N LEU A 283 -24.84 -5.21 20.10
CA LEU A 283 -23.78 -4.21 20.28
C LEU A 283 -23.11 -4.01 18.91
N PRO A 284 -23.57 -3.05 18.09
CA PRO A 284 -22.95 -2.74 16.82
C PRO A 284 -21.46 -2.42 17.00
N ILE A 285 -20.58 -2.96 16.16
CA ILE A 285 -19.15 -2.63 16.26
C ILE A 285 -18.88 -1.13 16.16
N SER A 286 -19.72 -0.40 15.43
CA SER A 286 -19.66 1.06 15.36
C SER A 286 -19.88 1.76 16.70
N SER A 287 -20.57 1.14 17.67
CA SER A 287 -20.75 1.69 19.02
C SER A 287 -19.66 1.28 20.01
N VAL A 288 -18.77 0.37 19.62
CA VAL A 288 -17.67 -0.13 20.47
C VAL A 288 -16.38 0.67 20.24
N PHE A 289 -16.18 1.19 19.02
CA PHE A 289 -14.93 1.87 18.61
C PHE A 289 -15.12 3.32 18.16
N SER A 290 -16.26 3.94 18.46
CA SER A 290 -16.54 5.36 18.24
C SER A 290 -15.97 6.25 19.34
#